data_AF-A0A915N8B0-F1
#
_entry.id   AF-A0A915N8B0-F1
#
_cell.length_a   1.000
_cell.length_b   1.000
_cell.length_c   1.000
_cell.angle_alpha   90.00
_cell.angle_beta   90.00
_cell.angle_gamma   90.00
#
_symmetry.space_group_name_H-M   'P 1'
#
loop_
_entity.id
_entity.type
_entity.pdbx_description
1 polymer ?
#
loop_
_entity_poly.entity_id
_entity_poly.type
_entity_poly.pdbx_seq_one_letter_code
_entity_poly.pdbx_strand_id
1 'polypeptide(L)'
;IVQKLQASKELTTLALDSRRGFPIPGEQAFPFPSLFKPPANAQDEEIMRNYLQQLRQEMGVRLLERIFPNPDGMPSKWWLCFAKRRFMDKQLTHTL
;
A
#
# COMPACT_ATOMS: atom_id res chain seq x y z
N ILE A 1 -2.12 -22.36 -0.26
CA ILE A 1 -3.33 -21.75 -0.89
C ILE A 1 -4.16 -20.89 0.07
N VAL A 2 -4.52 -21.40 1.26
CA VAL A 2 -5.30 -20.66 2.29
C VAL A 2 -4.67 -19.31 2.66
N GLN A 3 -3.35 -19.27 2.81
CA GLN A 3 -2.61 -18.03 3.14
C GLN A 3 -2.69 -16.97 2.03
N LYS A 4 -2.65 -17.36 0.75
CA LYS A 4 -2.79 -16.43 -0.38
C LYS A 4 -4.17 -15.79 -0.41
N LEU A 5 -5.22 -16.57 -0.16
CA LEU A 5 -6.60 -16.07 -0.11
C LEU A 5 -6.79 -15.10 1.06
N GLN A 6 -6.24 -15.43 2.23
CA GLN A 6 -6.29 -14.55 3.40
C GLN A 6 -5.54 -13.24 3.14
N ALA A 7 -4.32 -13.30 2.60
CA ALA A 7 -3.55 -12.13 2.22
C ALA A 7 -4.27 -11.27 1.18
N SER A 8 -4.98 -11.88 0.23
CA SER A 8 -5.81 -11.16 -0.74
C SER A 8 -6.92 -10.36 -0.07
N LYS A 9 -7.64 -10.96 0.89
CA LYS A 9 -8.70 -10.25 1.63
C LYS A 9 -8.12 -9.08 2.41
N GLU A 10 -7.02 -9.31 3.13
CA GLU A 10 -6.36 -8.28 3.94
C GLU A 10 -5.86 -7.11 3.08
N LEU A 11 -5.23 -7.39 1.93
CA LEU A 11 -4.78 -6.34 1.01
C LEU A 11 -5.93 -5.55 0.39
N THR A 12 -7.02 -6.21 0.00
CA THR A 12 -8.23 -5.53 -0.48
C THR A 12 -8.82 -4.62 0.59
N THR A 13 -8.94 -5.13 1.83
CA THR A 13 -9.42 -4.34 2.97
C THR A 13 -8.50 -3.14 3.21
N LEU A 14 -7.18 -3.35 3.24
CA LEU A 14 -6.20 -2.27 3.43
C LEU A 14 -6.28 -1.21 2.32
N ALA A 15 -6.42 -1.63 1.06
CA ALA A 15 -6.49 -0.71 -0.07
C ALA A 15 -7.72 0.19 -0.02
N LEU A 16 -8.86 -0.36 0.45
CA LEU A 16 -10.15 0.33 0.58
C LEU A 16 -10.34 1.05 1.92
N ASP A 17 -9.51 0.78 2.92
CA ASP A 17 -9.66 1.34 4.27
C ASP A 17 -9.42 2.86 4.25
N SER A 18 -10.53 3.60 4.18
CA SER A 18 -10.59 5.05 4.27
C SER A 18 -10.42 5.58 5.69
N ARG A 19 -10.52 4.74 6.74
CA ARG A 19 -10.31 5.13 8.15
C ARG A 19 -8.84 5.13 8.54
N ARG A 20 -8.02 4.28 7.94
CA ARG A 20 -6.55 4.31 8.04
C ARG A 20 -5.90 5.36 7.14
N GLY A 21 -6.71 6.08 6.36
CA GLY A 21 -6.36 7.20 5.47
C GLY A 21 -4.88 7.27 5.11
N PHE A 22 -4.46 6.56 4.06
CA PHE A 22 -3.11 6.71 3.53
C PHE A 22 -2.87 8.19 3.25
N PRO A 23 -1.87 8.81 3.90
CA PRO A 23 -1.70 10.23 3.77
C PRO A 23 -1.27 10.59 2.36
N ILE A 24 -1.73 11.73 1.87
CA ILE A 24 -1.35 12.26 0.56
C ILE A 24 -0.42 13.47 0.74
N PRO A 25 0.36 13.85 -0.30
CA PRO A 25 1.16 15.06 -0.27
C PRO A 25 0.38 16.28 0.25
N GLY A 26 0.95 17.00 1.21
CA GLY A 26 0.31 18.15 1.87
C GLY A 26 -0.24 17.86 3.27
N GLU A 27 -0.51 16.60 3.60
CA GLU A 27 -0.97 16.23 4.94
C GLU A 27 0.20 16.07 5.92
N GLN A 28 -0.03 16.42 7.19
CA GLN A 28 0.98 16.33 8.24
C GLN A 28 1.56 14.92 8.42
N ALA A 29 0.74 13.89 8.20
CA ALA A 29 1.15 12.50 8.33
C ALA A 29 1.94 11.97 7.13
N PHE A 30 2.07 12.74 6.04
CA PHE A 30 2.79 12.30 4.85
C PHE A 30 4.31 12.33 5.06
N PRO A 31 5.02 11.20 4.87
CA PRO A 31 6.40 11.05 5.36
C PRO A 31 7.49 11.67 4.47
N PHE A 32 7.13 12.20 3.29
CA PHE A 32 8.06 12.78 2.31
C PHE A 32 7.79 14.29 2.11
N PRO A 33 8.18 15.14 3.07
CA PRO A 33 8.00 16.59 2.94
C PRO A 33 8.80 17.11 1.73
N SER A 34 8.23 18.09 1.02
CA SER A 34 8.85 18.83 -0.10
C SER A 34 9.27 18.02 -1.34
N LEU A 35 9.21 16.69 -1.31
CA LEU A 35 9.51 15.84 -2.47
C LEU A 35 8.33 15.77 -3.45
N PHE A 36 7.11 15.88 -2.93
CA PHE A 36 5.87 15.82 -3.70
C PHE A 36 5.06 17.10 -3.50
N LYS A 37 4.38 17.54 -4.56
CA LYS A 37 3.48 18.70 -4.51
C LYS A 37 2.13 18.30 -3.92
N PRO A 38 1.54 19.10 -3.02
CA PRO A 38 0.17 18.90 -2.58
C PRO A 38 -0.82 19.10 -3.74
N PRO A 39 -2.04 18.55 -3.66
CA PRO A 39 -3.11 18.89 -4.59
C PRO A 39 -3.40 20.40 -4.54
N ALA A 40 -3.72 21.00 -5.69
CA ALA A 40 -3.89 22.46 -5.79
C ALA A 40 -5.26 22.94 -5.26
N ASN A 41 -6.26 22.06 -5.26
CA ASN A 41 -7.64 22.35 -4.88
C ASN A 41 -8.34 21.04 -4.43
N ALA A 42 -9.57 21.17 -3.92
CA ALA A 42 -10.34 20.03 -3.41
C ALA A 42 -10.67 18.97 -4.48
N GLN A 43 -10.83 19.38 -5.75
CA GLN A 43 -11.09 18.46 -6.86
C GLN A 43 -9.86 17.61 -7.16
N ASP A 44 -8.68 18.22 -7.23
CA ASP A 44 -7.41 17.52 -7.42
C ASP A 44 -7.07 16.60 -6.23
N GLU A 45 -7.47 17.00 -5.03
CA GLU A 45 -7.35 16.17 -3.83
C GLU A 45 -8.16 14.87 -3.98
N GLU A 46 -9.44 14.97 -4.34
CA GLU A 46 -10.30 13.80 -4.54
C GLU A 46 -9.75 12.90 -5.65
N ILE A 47 -9.34 13.48 -6.78
CA ILE A 47 -8.73 12.75 -7.90
C ILE A 47 -7.48 12.00 -7.43
N MET A 48 -6.60 12.67 -6.69
CA MET A 48 -5.36 12.07 -6.18
C MET A 48 -5.65 10.91 -5.22
N ARG A 49 -6.63 11.05 -4.32
CA ARG A 49 -7.02 9.98 -3.39
C ARG A 49 -7.57 8.76 -4.13
N ASN A 50 -8.45 8.98 -5.10
CA ASN A 50 -9.04 7.91 -5.92
C ASN A 50 -7.95 7.21 -6.75
N TYR A 51 -7.04 7.96 -7.35
CA TYR A 51 -5.92 7.41 -8.11
C TYR A 51 -4.98 6.58 -7.25
N LEU A 52 -4.57 7.09 -6.08
CA LEU A 52 -3.72 6.35 -5.14
C LEU A 52 -4.43 5.11 -4.57
N GLN A 53 -5.75 5.16 -4.39
CA GLN A 53 -6.54 4.00 -4.00
C GLN A 53 -6.52 2.91 -5.09
N GLN A 54 -6.74 3.29 -6.35
CA GLN A 54 -6.66 2.36 -7.48
C GLN A 54 -5.27 1.73 -7.58
N LEU A 55 -4.21 2.54 -7.42
CA LEU A 55 -2.83 2.04 -7.37
C LEU A 55 -2.64 1.00 -6.27
N ARG A 56 -3.15 1.23 -5.05
CA ARG A 56 -3.03 0.26 -3.95
C ARG A 56 -3.72 -1.07 -4.28
N GLN A 57 -4.91 -1.04 -4.89
CA GLN A 57 -5.63 -2.24 -5.30
C GLN A 57 -4.84 -3.04 -6.34
N GLU A 58 -4.44 -2.39 -7.43
CA GLU A 58 -3.68 -3.02 -8.52
C GLU A 58 -2.34 -3.58 -8.06
N MET A 59 -1.59 -2.81 -7.27
CA MET A 59 -0.31 -3.26 -6.71
C MET A 59 -0.50 -4.44 -5.76
N GLY A 60 -1.53 -4.43 -4.91
CA GLY A 60 -1.82 -5.53 -3.98
C GLY A 60 -2.04 -6.85 -4.70
N VAL A 61 -2.85 -6.85 -5.78
CA VAL A 61 -3.12 -8.04 -6.58
C VAL A 61 -1.85 -8.56 -7.25
N ARG A 62 -1.10 -7.68 -7.95
CA ARG A 62 0.14 -8.07 -8.64
C ARG A 62 1.22 -8.54 -7.69
N LEU A 63 1.30 -7.96 -6.49
CA LEU A 63 2.28 -8.33 -5.48
C LEU A 63 2.04 -9.76 -4.96
N LEU A 64 0.78 -10.18 -4.78
CA LEU A 64 0.45 -11.53 -4.32
C LEU A 64 0.94 -12.62 -5.28
N GLU A 65 0.97 -12.34 -6.59
CA GLU A 65 1.52 -13.27 -7.58
C GLU A 65 3.03 -13.47 -7.40
N ARG A 66 3.75 -12.44 -6.93
CA ARG A 66 5.18 -12.50 -6.66
C ARG A 66 5.49 -13.10 -5.28
N ILE A 67 4.65 -12.82 -4.28
CA ILE A 67 4.79 -13.38 -2.94
C ILE A 67 4.46 -14.87 -2.93
N PHE A 68 3.44 -15.32 -3.67
CA PHE A 68 3.02 -16.71 -3.74
C PHE A 68 3.22 -17.28 -5.16
N PRO A 69 4.47 -17.49 -5.60
CA PRO A 69 4.78 -17.89 -6.97
C PRO A 69 4.42 -19.36 -7.26
N ASN A 70 4.33 -20.19 -6.22
CA ASN A 70 4.16 -21.64 -6.34
C ASN A 70 2.73 -22.09 -5.98
N PRO A 71 2.25 -23.23 -6.54
CA PRO A 71 0.91 -23.76 -6.24
C PRO A 71 0.72 -24.27 -4.81
N ASP A 72 1.80 -24.57 -4.07
CA ASP A 72 1.74 -24.88 -2.63
C ASP A 72 1.09 -23.74 -1.82
N GLY A 73 1.17 -22.53 -2.36
CA GLY A 73 0.72 -21.28 -1.76
C GLY A 73 1.44 -20.97 -0.46
N MET A 74 2.74 -21.30 -0.39
CA MET A 74 3.67 -20.79 0.61
C MET A 74 4.25 -19.44 0.13
N PRO A 75 4.44 -18.48 1.05
CA PRO A 75 5.01 -17.19 0.69
C PRO A 75 6.52 -17.28 0.48
N SER A 76 7.03 -16.52 -0.49
CA SER A 76 8.44 -16.47 -0.84
C SER A 76 9.26 -15.78 0.26
N LYS A 77 10.19 -16.52 0.87
CA LYS A 77 11.12 -15.96 1.87
C LYS A 77 11.97 -14.81 1.32
N TRP A 78 12.22 -14.80 0.02
CA TRP A 78 13.01 -13.76 -0.66
C TRP A 78 12.25 -12.44 -0.81
N TRP A 79 10.93 -12.46 -0.70
CA TRP A 79 10.10 -11.26 -0.58
C TRP A 79 9.88 -10.88 0.89
N LEU A 80 9.55 -11.86 1.74
CA LEU A 80 9.27 -11.60 3.15
C LEU A 80 10.46 -11.07 3.95
N CYS A 81 11.71 -11.34 3.52
CA CYS A 81 12.88 -10.78 4.18
C CYS A 81 12.96 -9.24 4.12
N PHE A 82 12.18 -8.59 3.25
CA PHE A 82 12.07 -7.14 3.16
C PHE A 82 10.97 -6.56 4.07
N ALA A 83 10.10 -7.36 4.70
CA ALA A 83 8.92 -6.85 5.41
C ALA A 83 9.23 -5.87 6.56
N LYS A 84 10.41 -5.97 7.17
CA LYS A 84 10.87 -5.07 8.24
C LYS A 84 11.77 -3.93 7.74
N ARG A 85 12.15 -3.92 6.46
CA ARG A 85 13.00 -2.88 5.86
C ARG A 85 12.14 -1.72 5.40
N ARG A 86 12.54 -0.49 5.75
CA ARG A 86 11.84 0.74 5.37
C ARG A 86 12.61 1.43 4.26
N PHE A 87 11.91 1.84 3.21
CA PHE A 87 12.53 2.65 2.17
C PHE A 87 12.75 4.07 2.71
N MET A 88 14.00 4.57 2.62
CA MET A 88 14.41 5.89 3.14
C MET A 88 14.11 6.12 4.63
N ASP A 89 14.04 5.04 5.42
CA ASP A 89 13.61 5.08 6.83
C ASP A 89 12.23 5.73 7.06
N LYS A 90 11.38 5.75 6.03
CA LYS A 90 10.02 6.29 6.06
C LYS A 90 8.96 5.18 6.03
N GLN A 91 7.78 5.50 6.55
CA GLN A 91 6.59 4.64 6.48
C GLN A 91 5.36 5.48 6.13
N LEU A 92 4.45 4.91 5.34
CA LEU A 92 3.22 5.58 4.92
C LEU A 92 2.12 5.52 5.99
N THR A 93 2.11 4.49 6.83
CA THR A 93 1.13 4.31 7.90
C THR A 93 1.84 3.96 9.20
N HIS A 94 1.28 4.38 10.33
CA HIS A 94 1.89 4.17 11.66
C HIS A 94 1.50 2.84 12.34
N THR A 95 0.86 1.91 11.62
CA THR A 95 0.32 0.68 12.24
C THR A 95 0.78 -0.56 11.48
N LEU A 96 1.51 -1.43 12.19
CA LEU A 96 1.39 -2.88 12.08
C LEU A 96 0.59 -3.36 13.29
#